data_AF-X1BRV3-F1
#
_entry.id   AF-X1BRV3-F1
#
_cell.length_a   1.000
_cell.length_b   1.000
_cell.length_c   1.000
_cell.angle_alpha   90.00
_cell.angle_beta   90.00
_cell.angle_gamma   90.00
#
_symmetry.space_group_name_H-M   'P 1'
#
loop_
_entity.id
_entity.type
_entity.pdbx_description
1 polymer ?
#
loop_
_entity_poly.entity_id
_entity_poly.type
_entity_poly.pdbx_seq_one_letter_code
_entity_poly.pdbx_strand_id
1 'polypeptide(L)'
;MKVLTLLAPRWWGFRNGLVFGGRRSLIKAGSLLAVAVGFWVGIYVIFYRVLRYFQAVEEFGDLLAYKLLTMVYLTFFGLLIFSNVLVALNTFFLSQDLEIIHATPVSIGEIFAARFLDTLVESSWMVLLFGIPIFTAYGLVYQASLVYYLGLVSVIIPYLILAAALGITLTMILVQVFPAQRSRDILFLLSLLSL
;
A
#
# COMPACT_ATOMS: atom_id res chain seq x y z
N MET A 1 -10.12 -23.69 -5.74
CA MET A 1 -9.59 -24.24 -4.47
C MET A 1 -8.93 -23.12 -3.68
N LYS A 2 -9.55 -22.80 -2.54
CA LYS A 2 -9.21 -21.92 -1.41
C LYS A 2 -7.91 -21.10 -1.49
N VAL A 3 -8.03 -19.82 -1.84
CA VAL A 3 -7.03 -18.75 -1.57
C VAL A 3 -6.53 -18.77 -0.10
N LEU A 4 -7.39 -19.21 0.82
CA LEU A 4 -7.07 -19.43 2.24
C LEU A 4 -5.96 -20.45 2.50
N THR A 5 -5.72 -21.44 1.64
CA THR A 5 -4.64 -22.44 1.86
C THR A 5 -3.25 -21.92 1.48
N LEU A 6 -3.15 -20.88 0.64
CA LEU A 6 -1.84 -20.28 0.27
C LEU A 6 -1.36 -19.24 1.29
N LEU A 7 -2.26 -18.66 2.09
CA LEU A 7 -1.90 -17.76 3.20
C LEU A 7 -1.59 -18.51 4.51
N ALA A 8 -2.05 -19.77 4.62
CA ALA A 8 -1.85 -20.61 5.82
C ALA A 8 -0.38 -20.78 6.24
N PRO A 9 0.61 -20.96 5.33
CA PRO A 9 2.01 -21.12 5.73
C PRO A 9 2.61 -19.86 6.35
N ARG A 10 2.23 -18.67 5.87
CA ARG A 10 2.68 -17.38 6.43
C ARG A 10 2.11 -17.15 7.83
N TRP A 11 0.83 -17.50 8.02
CA TRP A 11 0.17 -17.43 9.32
C TRP A 11 0.74 -18.44 10.32
N TRP A 12 1.02 -19.67 9.87
CA TRP A 12 1.61 -20.72 10.71
C TRP A 12 3.08 -20.46 11.02
N GLY A 13 3.86 -19.87 10.12
CA GLY A 13 5.24 -19.44 10.41
C GLY A 13 5.31 -18.38 11.50
N PHE A 14 4.40 -17.39 11.46
CA PHE A 14 4.29 -16.37 12.51
C PHE A 14 3.83 -16.97 13.85
N ARG A 15 2.84 -17.87 13.82
CA ARG A 15 2.33 -18.55 15.03
C ARG A 15 3.34 -19.52 15.64
N ASN A 16 4.03 -20.34 14.86
CA ASN A 16 5.08 -21.24 15.37
C ASN A 16 6.31 -20.47 15.86
N GLY A 17 6.66 -19.35 15.23
CA GLY A 17 7.75 -18.48 15.72
C GLY A 17 7.46 -17.86 17.09
N LEU A 18 6.19 -17.59 17.40
CA LEU A 18 5.76 -17.05 18.70
C LEU A 18 5.49 -18.14 19.75
N VAL A 19 5.01 -19.32 19.36
CA VAL A 19 4.65 -20.41 20.28
C VAL A 19 5.81 -21.38 20.55
N PHE A 20 6.66 -21.64 19.56
CA PHE A 20 7.81 -22.56 19.66
C PHE A 20 9.17 -21.87 19.51
N GLY A 21 9.21 -20.58 19.16
CA GLY A 21 10.43 -19.80 19.19
C GLY A 21 10.77 -19.43 20.64
N GLY A 22 11.86 -19.98 21.17
CA GLY A 22 12.32 -19.67 22.53
C GLY A 22 12.51 -18.17 22.80
N ARG A 23 12.95 -17.81 24.03
CA ARG A 23 13.05 -16.42 24.54
C ARG A 23 13.59 -15.37 23.55
N ARG A 24 14.52 -15.74 22.66
CA ARG A 24 15.07 -14.87 21.60
C ARG A 24 14.05 -14.45 20.53
N SER A 25 13.10 -15.31 20.15
CA SER A 25 12.04 -14.99 19.18
C SER A 25 11.03 -14.01 19.75
N LEU A 26 10.61 -14.23 21.01
CA LEU A 26 9.72 -13.34 21.75
C LEU A 26 10.35 -11.95 21.95
N ILE A 27 11.64 -11.87 22.31
CA ILE A 27 12.35 -10.59 22.43
C ILE A 27 12.40 -9.85 21.10
N LYS A 28 12.67 -10.55 19.98
CA LYS A 28 12.66 -9.94 18.64
C LYS A 28 11.27 -9.41 18.27
N ALA A 29 10.23 -10.23 18.41
CA ALA A 29 8.85 -9.80 18.12
C ALA A 29 8.43 -8.61 19.01
N GLY A 30 8.75 -8.66 20.31
CA GLY A 30 8.50 -7.57 21.23
C GLY A 30 9.24 -6.28 20.85
N SER A 31 10.50 -6.37 20.43
CA SER A 31 11.26 -5.21 19.98
C SER A 31 10.70 -4.58 18.70
N LEU A 32 10.28 -5.39 17.73
CA LEU A 32 9.64 -4.89 16.51
C LEU A 32 8.30 -4.23 16.80
N LEU A 33 7.49 -4.83 17.68
CA LEU A 33 6.22 -4.25 18.11
C LEU A 33 6.43 -2.95 18.89
N ALA A 34 7.42 -2.88 19.77
CA ALA A 34 7.76 -1.66 20.51
C ALA A 34 8.19 -0.53 19.57
N VAL A 35 9.00 -0.83 18.55
CA VAL A 35 9.39 0.15 17.53
C VAL A 35 8.17 0.60 16.72
N ALA A 36 7.33 -0.33 16.27
CA ALA A 36 6.11 -0.01 15.52
C ALA A 36 5.16 0.87 16.33
N VAL A 37 4.90 0.52 17.60
CA VAL A 37 4.04 1.31 18.49
C VAL A 37 4.68 2.67 18.80
N GLY A 38 5.98 2.72 19.09
CA GLY A 38 6.68 3.99 19.33
C GLY A 38 6.61 4.93 18.13
N PHE A 39 6.76 4.38 16.93
CA PHE A 39 6.60 5.14 15.68
C PHE A 39 5.17 5.63 15.49
N TRP A 40 4.18 4.77 15.72
CA TRP A 40 2.76 5.09 15.59
C TRP A 40 2.32 6.19 16.58
N VAL A 41 2.76 6.07 17.83
CA VAL A 41 2.55 7.10 18.87
C VAL A 41 3.27 8.39 18.51
N GLY A 42 4.50 8.32 17.98
CA GLY A 42 5.25 9.48 17.52
C GLY A 42 4.50 10.28 16.46
N ILE A 43 3.99 9.60 15.42
CA ILE A 43 3.16 10.23 14.38
C ILE A 43 1.93 10.89 14.99
N TYR A 44 1.19 10.14 15.82
CA TYR A 44 -0.01 10.64 16.48
C TYR A 44 0.27 11.91 17.29
N VAL A 45 1.32 11.90 18.14
CA VAL A 45 1.68 13.03 19.00
C VAL A 45 2.09 14.25 18.18
N ILE A 46 2.87 14.07 17.12
CA ILE A 46 3.30 15.16 16.24
C ILE A 46 2.08 15.81 15.58
N PHE A 47 1.22 15.02 14.94
CA PHE A 47 0.03 15.54 14.26
C PHE A 47 -0.96 16.16 15.23
N TYR A 48 -1.20 15.53 16.38
CA TYR A 48 -2.06 16.07 17.43
C TYR A 48 -1.55 17.44 17.90
N ARG A 49 -0.25 17.59 18.13
CA ARG A 49 0.36 18.86 18.56
C ARG A 49 0.25 19.94 17.48
N VAL A 50 0.51 19.60 16.22
CA VAL A 50 0.40 20.54 15.09
C VAL A 50 -1.05 21.00 14.90
N LEU A 51 -2.02 20.08 14.92
CA LEU A 51 -3.42 20.41 14.76
C LEU A 51 -3.97 21.23 15.93
N ARG A 52 -3.55 20.92 17.16
CA ARG A 52 -3.87 21.75 18.35
C ARG A 52 -3.27 23.14 18.26
N TYR A 53 -2.07 23.27 17.69
CA TYR A 53 -1.48 24.59 17.44
C TYR A 53 -2.30 25.37 16.42
N PHE A 54 -2.80 24.72 15.35
CA PHE A 54 -3.67 25.39 14.38
C PHE A 54 -4.98 25.88 15.01
N GLN A 55 -5.62 25.09 15.87
CA GLN A 55 -6.83 25.54 16.57
C GLN A 55 -6.60 26.78 17.47
N ALA A 56 -5.38 27.00 17.95
CA ALA A 56 -5.04 28.16 18.76
C ALA A 56 -4.80 29.44 17.93
N VAL A 57 -4.71 29.34 16.60
CA VAL A 57 -4.56 30.48 15.70
C VAL A 57 -5.94 30.98 15.30
N GLU A 58 -6.32 32.17 15.75
CA GLU A 58 -7.59 32.81 15.40
C GLU A 58 -7.73 32.99 13.87
N GLU A 59 -8.95 32.79 13.38
CA GLU A 59 -9.41 32.87 11.97
C GLU A 59 -8.83 31.85 10.97
N PHE A 60 -7.58 31.42 11.10
CA PHE A 60 -6.92 30.60 10.07
C PHE A 60 -6.77 29.11 10.42
N GLY A 61 -7.02 28.71 11.67
CA GLY A 61 -6.77 27.33 12.14
C GLY A 61 -7.41 26.24 11.27
N ASP A 62 -8.68 26.39 10.93
CA ASP A 62 -9.43 25.40 10.14
C ASP A 62 -8.92 25.31 8.70
N LEU A 63 -8.57 26.46 8.11
CA LEU A 63 -7.99 26.51 6.77
C LEU A 63 -6.62 25.81 6.74
N LEU A 64 -5.79 26.00 7.77
CA LEU A 64 -4.49 25.34 7.90
C LEU A 64 -4.66 23.82 8.06
N ALA A 65 -5.59 23.37 8.89
CA ALA A 65 -5.84 21.95 9.08
C ALA A 65 -6.42 21.29 7.81
N TYR A 66 -7.33 21.97 7.10
CA TYR A 66 -7.81 21.53 5.79
C TYR A 66 -6.67 21.40 4.78
N LYS A 67 -5.78 22.41 4.70
CA LYS A 67 -4.63 22.40 3.80
C LYS A 67 -3.65 21.29 4.16
N LEU A 68 -3.37 21.08 5.44
CA LEU A 68 -2.51 19.99 5.92
C LEU A 68 -3.09 18.64 5.54
N LEU A 69 -4.37 18.38 5.81
CA LEU A 69 -5.01 17.13 5.42
C LEU A 69 -5.01 16.93 3.91
N THR A 70 -5.26 17.99 3.13
CA THR A 70 -5.19 17.92 1.67
C THR A 70 -3.79 17.52 1.21
N MET A 71 -2.74 18.10 1.80
CA MET A 71 -1.36 17.71 1.52
C MET A 71 -1.11 16.24 1.90
N VAL A 72 -1.58 15.78 3.07
CA VAL A 72 -1.47 14.37 3.48
C VAL A 72 -2.14 13.44 2.46
N TYR A 73 -3.39 13.72 2.07
CA TYR A 73 -4.10 12.93 1.07
C TYR A 73 -3.39 12.95 -0.29
N LEU A 74 -2.86 14.09 -0.73
CA LEU A 74 -2.12 14.17 -2.00
C LEU A 74 -0.81 13.39 -1.95
N THR A 75 -0.03 13.55 -0.87
CA THR A 75 1.23 12.82 -0.68
C THR A 75 0.99 11.32 -0.63
N PHE A 76 0.00 10.86 0.14
CA PHE A 76 -0.37 9.45 0.18
C PHE A 76 -0.85 8.95 -1.18
N PHE A 77 -1.55 9.76 -1.96
CA PHE A 77 -2.08 9.35 -3.25
C PHE A 77 -0.93 9.15 -4.26
N GLY A 78 0.02 10.10 -4.29
CA GLY A 78 1.23 9.97 -5.10
C GLY A 78 2.07 8.75 -4.70
N LEU A 79 2.27 8.53 -3.39
CA LEU A 79 2.98 7.35 -2.88
C LEU A 79 2.25 6.04 -3.24
N LEU A 80 0.92 6.01 -3.15
CA LEU A 80 0.13 4.85 -3.55
C LEU A 80 0.26 4.58 -5.04
N ILE A 81 0.12 5.59 -5.90
CA ILE A 81 0.28 5.40 -7.35
C ILE A 81 1.65 4.81 -7.65
N PHE A 82 2.71 5.41 -7.09
CA PHE A 82 4.08 4.94 -7.31
C PHE A 82 4.29 3.51 -6.79
N SER A 83 3.83 3.20 -5.58
CA SER A 83 3.91 1.87 -5.00
C SER A 83 3.12 0.84 -5.82
N ASN A 84 1.92 1.19 -6.27
CA ASN A 84 1.10 0.34 -7.13
C ASN A 84 1.78 0.05 -8.46
N VAL A 85 2.51 1.01 -9.05
CA VAL A 85 3.30 0.75 -10.27
C VAL A 85 4.36 -0.32 -10.03
N LEU A 86 5.13 -0.19 -8.95
CA LEU A 86 6.20 -1.13 -8.62
C LEU A 86 5.65 -2.54 -8.29
N VAL A 87 4.59 -2.61 -7.50
CA VAL A 87 3.95 -3.88 -7.13
C VAL A 87 3.28 -4.51 -8.35
N ALA A 88 2.57 -3.73 -9.17
CA ALA A 88 1.92 -4.24 -10.38
C ALA A 88 2.92 -4.81 -11.39
N LEU A 89 4.09 -4.17 -11.58
CA LEU A 89 5.15 -4.71 -12.42
C LEU A 89 5.57 -6.12 -11.95
N ASN A 90 5.79 -6.27 -10.64
CA ASN A 90 6.16 -7.56 -10.07
C ASN A 90 5.05 -8.60 -10.20
N THR A 91 3.82 -8.21 -9.85
CA THR A 91 2.68 -9.12 -9.72
C THR A 91 2.11 -9.55 -11.07
N PHE A 92 2.05 -8.64 -12.05
CA PHE A 92 1.47 -8.92 -13.38
C PHE A 92 2.49 -9.37 -14.43
N PHE A 93 3.78 -8.98 -14.33
CA PHE A 93 4.73 -9.21 -15.43
C PHE A 93 5.98 -10.00 -15.05
N LEU A 94 6.42 -9.98 -13.79
CA LEU A 94 7.65 -10.64 -13.34
C LEU A 94 7.41 -11.87 -12.46
N SER A 95 6.15 -12.17 -12.10
CA SER A 95 5.84 -13.30 -11.25
C SER A 95 6.11 -14.62 -12.01
N GLN A 96 6.89 -15.50 -11.39
CA GLN A 96 7.24 -16.84 -11.91
C GLN A 96 6.00 -17.73 -12.12
N ASP A 97 4.87 -17.36 -11.51
CA ASP A 97 3.60 -18.08 -11.60
C ASP A 97 2.86 -17.85 -12.93
N LEU A 98 3.35 -16.97 -13.82
CA LEU A 98 2.69 -16.69 -15.10
C LEU A 98 2.49 -17.97 -15.92
N GLU A 99 3.52 -18.82 -16.00
CA GLU A 99 3.48 -20.09 -16.74
C GLU A 99 2.46 -21.09 -16.17
N ILE A 100 2.26 -21.08 -14.85
CA ILE A 100 1.33 -21.99 -14.16
C ILE A 100 -0.13 -21.51 -14.32
N ILE A 101 -0.36 -20.20 -14.31
CA ILE A 101 -1.69 -19.60 -14.42
C ILE A 101 -2.26 -19.77 -15.83
N HIS A 102 -1.42 -19.73 -16.87
CA HIS A 102 -1.84 -20.00 -18.26
C HIS A 102 -2.24 -21.47 -18.51
N ALA A 103 -1.85 -22.40 -17.65
CA ALA A 103 -2.21 -23.82 -17.74
C ALA A 103 -3.52 -24.18 -17.00
N THR A 104 -4.09 -23.25 -16.22
CA THR A 104 -5.34 -23.47 -15.48
C THR A 104 -6.57 -22.91 -16.23
N PRO A 105 -7.73 -23.59 -16.18
CA PRO A 105 -8.95 -23.17 -16.87
C PRO A 105 -9.68 -22.04 -16.12
N VAL A 106 -8.98 -20.95 -15.82
CA VAL A 106 -9.51 -19.78 -15.10
C VAL A 106 -9.66 -18.63 -16.09
N SER A 107 -10.73 -17.84 -15.96
CA SER A 107 -10.96 -16.72 -16.87
C SER A 107 -9.93 -15.60 -16.65
N ILE A 108 -9.59 -14.88 -17.72
CA ILE A 108 -8.64 -13.74 -17.67
C ILE A 108 -9.14 -12.67 -16.67
N GLY A 109 -10.46 -12.46 -16.59
CA GLY A 109 -11.06 -11.50 -15.66
C GLY A 109 -10.85 -11.87 -14.18
N GLU A 110 -10.95 -13.16 -13.84
CA GLU A 110 -10.70 -13.64 -12.47
C GLU A 110 -9.22 -13.51 -12.09
N ILE A 111 -8.30 -13.79 -13.03
CA ILE A 111 -6.86 -13.61 -12.81
C ILE A 111 -6.54 -12.13 -12.59
N PHE A 112 -7.09 -11.25 -13.43
CA PHE A 112 -6.91 -9.81 -13.28
C PHE A 112 -7.46 -9.32 -11.93
N ALA A 113 -8.67 -9.73 -11.55
CA ALA A 113 -9.28 -9.33 -10.29
C ALA A 113 -8.46 -9.79 -9.07
N ALA A 114 -7.95 -11.03 -9.09
CA ALA A 114 -7.10 -11.54 -8.04
C ALA A 114 -5.80 -10.73 -7.91
N ARG A 115 -5.10 -10.51 -9.03
CA ARG A 115 -3.85 -9.74 -9.07
C ARG A 115 -4.06 -8.26 -8.70
N PHE A 116 -5.20 -7.68 -9.08
CA PHE A 116 -5.60 -6.34 -8.68
C PHE A 116 -5.76 -6.24 -7.16
N LEU A 117 -6.49 -7.19 -6.55
CA LEU A 117 -6.70 -7.20 -5.10
C LEU A 117 -5.39 -7.42 -4.33
N ASP A 118 -4.54 -8.34 -4.78
CA ASP A 118 -3.22 -8.55 -4.19
C ASP A 118 -2.38 -7.26 -4.23
N THR A 119 -2.35 -6.60 -5.40
CA THR A 119 -1.63 -5.33 -5.60
C THR A 119 -2.19 -4.22 -4.72
N LEU A 120 -3.52 -4.14 -4.59
CA LEU A 120 -4.20 -3.17 -3.73
C LEU A 120 -3.84 -3.36 -2.26
N VAL A 121 -3.87 -4.60 -1.76
CA VAL A 121 -3.54 -4.90 -0.36
C VAL A 121 -2.04 -4.67 -0.08
N GLU A 122 -1.17 -5.15 -0.97
CA GLU A 122 0.29 -5.06 -0.81
C GLU A 122 0.84 -3.64 -0.94
N SER A 123 0.19 -2.76 -1.72
CA SER A 123 0.60 -1.35 -1.81
C SER A 123 -0.01 -0.49 -0.69
N SER A 124 -1.22 -0.82 -0.24
CA SER A 124 -1.99 0.07 0.64
C SER A 124 -1.71 -0.10 2.13
N TRP A 125 -1.15 -1.24 2.57
CA TRP A 125 -0.98 -1.53 4.01
C TRP A 125 -0.14 -0.46 4.74
N MET A 126 0.91 0.06 4.10
CA MET A 126 1.72 1.14 4.68
C MET A 126 0.90 2.41 4.84
N VAL A 127 0.21 2.85 3.80
CA VAL A 127 -0.56 4.10 3.87
C VAL A 127 -1.67 4.02 4.91
N LEU A 128 -2.30 2.86 5.07
CA LEU A 128 -3.25 2.64 6.17
C LEU A 128 -2.57 2.73 7.54
N LEU A 129 -1.43 2.06 7.72
CA LEU A 129 -0.68 2.07 8.98
C LEU A 129 -0.27 3.49 9.41
N PHE A 130 0.19 4.30 8.46
CA PHE A 130 0.58 5.69 8.68
C PHE A 130 -0.62 6.65 8.77
N GLY A 131 -1.70 6.38 8.03
CA GLY A 131 -2.87 7.24 7.97
C GLY A 131 -3.73 7.17 9.22
N ILE A 132 -3.91 5.98 9.83
CA ILE A 132 -4.74 5.83 11.02
C ILE A 132 -4.37 6.83 12.14
N PRO A 133 -3.10 6.94 12.60
CA PRO A 133 -2.76 7.85 13.69
C PRO A 133 -2.96 9.33 13.30
N ILE A 134 -2.75 9.68 12.03
CA ILE A 134 -2.95 11.04 11.50
C ILE A 134 -4.44 11.41 11.52
N PHE A 135 -5.30 10.57 10.93
CA PHE A 135 -6.73 10.84 10.87
C PHE A 135 -7.40 10.74 12.25
N THR A 136 -6.88 9.86 13.13
CA THR A 136 -7.34 9.79 14.53
C THR A 136 -6.98 11.06 15.29
N ALA A 137 -5.76 11.58 15.12
CA ALA A 137 -5.37 12.86 15.72
C ALA A 137 -6.29 14.00 15.27
N TYR A 138 -6.63 14.05 13.98
CA TYR A 138 -7.59 15.03 13.47
C TYR A 138 -8.99 14.89 14.09
N GLY A 139 -9.55 13.68 14.10
CA GLY A 139 -10.86 13.42 14.70
C GLY A 139 -10.92 13.80 16.18
N LEU A 140 -9.87 13.54 16.96
CA LEU A 140 -9.83 13.87 18.38
C LEU A 140 -9.63 15.37 18.64
N VAL A 141 -8.77 16.06 17.88
CA VAL A 141 -8.54 17.50 18.03
C VAL A 141 -9.79 18.30 17.70
N TYR A 142 -10.49 17.94 16.62
CA TYR A 142 -11.70 18.61 16.18
C TYR A 142 -12.99 18.07 16.83
N GLN A 143 -12.88 17.24 17.86
CA GLN A 143 -14.01 16.63 18.57
C GLN A 143 -15.05 15.99 17.64
N ALA A 144 -14.56 15.31 16.61
CA ALA A 144 -15.40 14.73 15.58
C ALA A 144 -16.29 13.61 16.12
N SER A 145 -17.52 13.54 15.63
CA SER A 145 -18.47 12.49 15.98
C SER A 145 -18.13 11.15 15.33
N LEU A 146 -18.80 10.07 15.73
CA LEU A 146 -18.60 8.75 15.13
C LEU A 146 -18.85 8.73 13.60
N VAL A 147 -19.70 9.63 13.11
CA VAL A 147 -20.01 9.79 11.68
C VAL A 147 -18.75 10.13 10.87
N TYR A 148 -17.82 10.90 11.45
CA TYR A 148 -16.53 11.20 10.80
C TYR A 148 -15.73 9.93 10.53
N TYR A 149 -15.62 9.02 11.49
CA TYR A 149 -14.85 7.79 11.33
C TYR A 149 -15.49 6.84 10.33
N LEU A 150 -16.83 6.76 10.30
CA LEU A 150 -17.54 5.99 9.27
C LEU A 150 -17.37 6.61 7.87
N GLY A 151 -17.44 7.94 7.78
CA GLY A 151 -17.16 8.68 6.55
C GLY A 151 -15.73 8.47 6.06
N LEU A 152 -14.75 8.48 6.97
CA LEU A 152 -13.35 8.22 6.68
C LEU A 152 -13.15 6.84 6.04
N VAL A 153 -13.73 5.78 6.62
CA VAL A 153 -13.67 4.43 6.04
C VAL A 153 -14.30 4.41 4.65
N SER A 154 -15.44 5.08 4.50
CA SER A 154 -16.17 5.16 3.22
C SER A 154 -15.39 5.90 2.13
N VAL A 155 -14.53 6.85 2.50
CA VAL A 155 -13.67 7.60 1.58
C VAL A 155 -12.36 6.87 1.29
N ILE A 156 -11.74 6.23 2.28
CA ILE A 156 -10.46 5.53 2.13
C ILE A 156 -10.60 4.37 1.12
N ILE A 157 -11.68 3.60 1.17
CA ILE A 157 -11.88 2.45 0.26
C ILE A 157 -11.81 2.87 -1.22
N PRO A 158 -12.67 3.77 -1.74
CA PRO A 158 -12.59 4.21 -3.13
C PRO A 158 -11.29 4.96 -3.43
N TYR A 159 -10.70 5.66 -2.46
CA TYR A 159 -9.41 6.32 -2.62
C TYR A 159 -8.25 5.32 -2.90
N LEU A 160 -8.20 4.20 -2.17
CA LEU A 160 -7.23 3.13 -2.41
C LEU A 160 -7.47 2.43 -3.76
N ILE A 161 -8.73 2.13 -4.08
CA ILE A 161 -9.12 1.51 -5.35
C ILE A 161 -8.72 2.39 -6.53
N LEU A 162 -8.97 3.70 -6.43
CA LEU A 162 -8.61 4.66 -7.47
C LEU A 162 -7.10 4.72 -7.68
N ALA A 163 -6.32 4.78 -6.61
CA ALA A 163 -4.86 4.81 -6.71
C ALA A 163 -4.30 3.51 -7.32
N ALA A 164 -4.85 2.35 -6.93
CA ALA A 164 -4.46 1.06 -7.49
C ALA A 164 -4.81 0.94 -8.97
N ALA A 165 -6.04 1.33 -9.35
CA ALA A 165 -6.46 1.35 -10.75
C ALA A 165 -5.52 2.22 -11.60
N LEU A 166 -5.23 3.45 -11.16
CA LEU A 166 -4.31 4.34 -11.86
C LEU A 166 -2.89 3.76 -11.95
N GLY A 167 -2.35 3.23 -10.85
CA GLY A 167 -1.01 2.64 -10.83
C GLY A 167 -0.88 1.42 -11.75
N ILE A 168 -1.89 0.54 -11.76
CA ILE A 168 -1.93 -0.62 -12.66
C ILE A 168 -2.07 -0.18 -14.11
N THR A 169 -2.95 0.78 -14.42
CA THR A 169 -3.08 1.32 -15.78
C THR A 169 -1.77 1.94 -16.28
N LEU A 170 -1.10 2.74 -15.44
CA LEU A 170 0.22 3.30 -15.76
C LEU A 170 1.25 2.20 -16.01
N THR A 171 1.19 1.11 -15.26
CA THR A 171 2.08 -0.04 -15.45
C THR A 171 1.84 -0.72 -16.80
N MET A 172 0.58 -0.95 -17.17
CA MET A 172 0.22 -1.54 -18.45
C MET A 172 0.73 -0.69 -19.62
N ILE A 173 0.56 0.64 -19.53
CA ILE A 173 1.09 1.59 -20.50
C ILE A 173 2.63 1.53 -20.53
N LEU A 174 3.28 1.52 -19.37
CA LEU A 174 4.75 1.47 -19.26
C LEU A 174 5.33 0.23 -19.94
N VAL A 175 4.73 -0.94 -19.72
CA VAL A 175 5.20 -2.19 -20.35
C VAL A 175 4.94 -2.18 -21.86
N GLN A 176 3.86 -1.56 -22.33
CA GLN A 176 3.60 -1.42 -23.75
C GLN A 176 4.61 -0.49 -24.45
N VAL A 177 5.07 0.56 -23.77
CA VAL A 177 6.09 1.51 -24.28
C VAL A 177 7.50 0.93 -24.17
N PHE A 178 7.80 0.22 -23.08
CA PHE A 178 9.09 -0.42 -22.80
C PHE A 178 8.95 -1.95 -22.76
N PRO A 179 8.60 -2.61 -23.88
CA PRO A 179 8.57 -4.07 -23.92
C PRO A 179 10.00 -4.57 -23.77
N ALA A 180 10.37 -4.98 -22.56
CA ALA A 180 11.69 -5.51 -22.21
C ALA A 180 12.10 -6.76 -23.03
N GLN A 181 11.19 -7.33 -23.83
CA GLN A 181 11.48 -8.38 -24.80
C GLN A 181 12.09 -7.84 -26.10
N ARG A 182 11.77 -6.60 -26.53
CA ARG A 182 12.35 -6.00 -27.75
C ARG A 182 13.78 -5.51 -27.59
N SER A 183 14.29 -5.34 -26.38
CA SER A 183 15.71 -5.01 -26.19
C SER A 183 16.60 -6.13 -26.73
N ARG A 184 16.16 -7.40 -26.68
CA ARG A 184 16.86 -8.52 -27.36
C ARG A 184 16.85 -8.36 -28.87
N ASP A 185 15.73 -8.00 -29.48
CA ASP A 185 15.66 -7.78 -30.93
C ASP A 185 16.47 -6.56 -31.39
N ILE A 186 16.46 -5.48 -30.61
CA ILE A 186 17.27 -4.28 -30.88
C ILE A 186 18.77 -4.59 -30.70
N LEU A 187 19.15 -5.35 -29.68
CA LEU A 187 20.52 -5.84 -29.49
C LEU A 187 20.94 -6.79 -30.61
N PHE A 188 20.05 -7.67 -31.08
CA PHE A 188 20.29 -8.55 -32.23
C PHE A 188 20.46 -7.76 -33.53
N LEU A 189 19.61 -6.75 -33.78
CA LEU A 189 19.71 -5.89 -34.96
C LEU A 189 20.99 -5.04 -34.93
N LEU A 190 21.38 -4.51 -33.78
CA LEU A 190 22.65 -3.79 -33.61
C LEU A 190 23.86 -4.72 -33.78
N SER A 191 23.78 -5.95 -33.27
CA SER A 191 24.80 -6.99 -33.49
C SER A 191 24.95 -7.35 -34.96
N LEU A 192 23.85 -7.47 -35.71
CA LEU A 192 23.84 -7.76 -37.14
C LEU A 192 24.35 -6.61 -37.99
N LEU A 193 24.10 -5.36 -37.60
CA LEU A 193 24.61 -4.15 -38.28
C LEU A 193 26.09 -3.89 -37.99
N SER A 194 26.63 -4.44 -36.91
CA SER A 194 28.05 -4.32 -36.53
C SER A 194 28.96 -5.38 -37.16
N LEU A 195 28.41 -6.25 -38.02
CA LEU A 195 29.09 -7.31 -38.77
C LEU A 195 29.13 -6.97 -40.27
#